data_AF-A0A963UJB6-F1
#
_entry.id   AF-A0A963UJB6-F1
#
_cell.length_a   1.000
_cell.length_b   1.000
_cell.length_c   1.000
_cell.angle_alpha   90.00
_cell.angle_beta   90.00
_cell.angle_gamma   90.00
#
_symmetry.space_group_name_H-M   'P 1'
#
loop_
_entity.id
_entity.type
_entity.pdbx_description
1 polymer ?
#
loop_
_entity_poly.entity_id
_entity_poly.type
_entity_poly.pdbx_seq_one_letter_code
_entity_poly.pdbx_strand_id
1 'polypeptide(L)'
;TYAEDAATPIFHHVGVYAYRPAALAAYPGWDIGPLETLEGLEQLRFLEQGRPVLCVEVAARGRQFWELNNPEDVPRIEAMLAAMGMA
;
A
#
# COMPACT_ATOMS: atom_id res chain seq x y z
N THR A 1 5.50 -19.90 -13.63
CA THR A 1 6.12 -19.05 -14.66
C THR A 1 5.01 -18.47 -15.51
N TYR A 2 5.02 -17.17 -15.76
CA TYR A 2 4.04 -16.46 -16.60
C TYR A 2 4.58 -16.37 -18.04
N ALA A 3 3.71 -16.33 -19.05
CA ALA A 3 4.11 -16.16 -20.45
C ALA A 3 4.59 -14.73 -20.74
N GLU A 4 5.41 -14.53 -21.78
CA GLU A 4 5.94 -13.20 -22.15
C GLU A 4 4.84 -12.19 -22.53
N ASP A 5 3.73 -12.67 -23.09
CA ASP A 5 2.56 -11.90 -23.50
C ASP A 5 1.42 -11.93 -22.48
N ALA A 6 1.64 -12.53 -21.30
CA ALA A 6 0.62 -12.62 -20.29
C ALA A 6 0.26 -11.22 -19.76
N ALA A 7 -1.03 -10.88 -19.85
CA ALA A 7 -1.57 -9.70 -19.21
C ALA A 7 -1.25 -9.75 -17.71
N THR A 8 -0.39 -8.83 -17.26
CA THR A 8 -0.04 -8.72 -15.85
C THR A 8 -0.93 -7.66 -15.23
N PRO A 9 -1.86 -8.04 -14.35
CA PRO A 9 -2.70 -7.06 -13.69
C PRO A 9 -1.82 -6.14 -12.84
N ILE A 10 -2.01 -4.83 -13.01
CA ILE A 10 -1.31 -3.79 -12.26
C ILE A 10 -2.23 -3.33 -11.13
N PHE A 11 -1.74 -3.42 -9.90
CA PHE A 11 -2.45 -2.96 -8.72
C PHE A 11 -1.70 -1.79 -8.07
N HIS A 12 -2.44 -0.81 -7.56
CA HIS A 12 -1.89 0.25 -6.73
C HIS A 12 -1.83 -0.21 -5.27
N HIS A 13 -0.65 -0.20 -4.67
CA HIS A 13 -0.48 -0.55 -3.26
C HIS A 13 -1.03 0.57 -2.37
N VAL A 14 -1.95 0.23 -1.47
CA VAL A 14 -2.49 1.17 -0.48
C VAL A 14 -1.79 0.91 0.86
N GLY A 15 -1.30 1.96 1.51
CA GLY A 15 -0.50 1.90 2.74
C GLY A 15 -1.27 1.51 4.02
N VAL A 16 -2.12 0.48 3.95
CA VAL A 16 -2.86 -0.06 5.09
C VAL A 16 -2.33 -1.45 5.39
N TYR A 17 -1.86 -1.65 6.63
CA TYR A 17 -1.19 -2.88 7.03
C TYR A 17 -1.85 -3.51 8.25
N ALA A 18 -1.81 -4.84 8.32
CA ALA A 18 -2.18 -5.61 9.50
C ALA A 18 -1.03 -6.57 9.84
N TYR A 19 -0.50 -6.45 11.06
CA TYR A 19 0.64 -7.25 11.50
C TYR A 19 0.25 -8.20 12.62
N ARG A 20 0.82 -9.41 12.59
CA ARG A 20 0.86 -10.25 13.79
C ARG A 20 1.80 -9.59 14.81
N PRO A 21 1.46 -9.57 16.11
CA PRO A 21 2.30 -8.90 17.13
C PRO A 21 3.76 -9.34 17.10
N ALA A 22 4.02 -10.64 16.96
CA ALA A 22 5.39 -11.17 16.89
C ALA A 22 6.17 -10.70 15.65
N ALA A 23 5.50 -10.52 14.50
CA ALA A 23 6.15 -10.03 13.28
C ALA A 23 6.53 -8.55 13.42
N LEU A 24 5.62 -7.74 13.95
CA LEU A 24 5.87 -6.32 14.18
C LEU A 24 6.96 -6.09 15.25
N ALA A 25 6.97 -6.91 16.31
CA ALA A 25 7.99 -6.82 17.35
C ALA A 25 9.41 -7.18 16.86
N ALA A 26 9.52 -8.09 15.88
CA ALA A 26 10.80 -8.49 15.32
C ALA A 26 11.36 -7.45 14.32
N TYR A 27 10.50 -6.71 13.63
CA TYR A 27 10.86 -5.80 12.53
C TYR A 27 11.98 -4.79 12.87
N PRO A 28 11.97 -4.08 14.02
CA PRO A 28 13.02 -3.11 14.35
C PRO A 28 14.40 -3.74 14.58
N GLY A 29 14.46 -5.05 14.83
CA GLY A 29 15.70 -5.79 15.05
C GLY A 29 16.37 -6.29 13.77
N TRP A 30 15.77 -6.05 12.61
CA TRP A 30 16.35 -6.42 11.31
C TRP A 30 17.09 -5.25 10.69
N ASP A 31 18.25 -5.56 10.10
CA ASP A 31 19.01 -4.60 9.30
C ASP A 31 18.18 -4.12 8.10
N ILE A 32 18.41 -2.87 7.71
CA ILE A 32 17.85 -2.29 6.49
C ILE A 32 18.49 -3.02 5.29
N GLY A 33 17.64 -3.58 4.42
CA GLY A 33 18.10 -4.35 3.27
C GLY A 33 18.39 -3.49 2.04
N PRO A 34 19.09 -4.05 1.04
CA PRO A 34 19.35 -3.37 -0.22
C PRO A 34 18.07 -3.01 -0.99
N LEU A 35 17.02 -3.84 -0.96
CA LEU A 35 15.79 -3.56 -1.71
C LEU A 35 15.03 -2.39 -1.10
N GLU A 36 14.89 -2.35 0.23
CA GLU A 36 14.30 -1.22 0.92
C GLU A 36 15.02 0.09 0.59
N THR A 37 16.36 0.07 0.56
CA THR A 37 17.16 1.26 0.30
C THR A 37 17.00 1.75 -1.15
N LEU A 38 17.03 0.84 -2.11
CA LEU A 38 16.96 1.17 -3.54
C LEU A 38 15.57 1.66 -3.95
N GLU A 39 14.51 1.08 -3.39
CA GLU A 39 13.12 1.40 -3.74
C GLU A 39 12.48 2.44 -2.79
N GLY A 40 13.07 2.67 -1.61
CA GLY A 40 12.47 3.49 -0.56
C GLY A 40 11.23 2.85 0.07
N LEU A 41 11.15 1.51 0.07
CA LEU A 41 9.96 0.74 0.47
C LEU A 41 10.24 -0.15 1.69
N GLU A 42 9.84 0.31 2.87
CA GLU A 42 10.01 -0.37 4.17
C GLU A 42 9.47 -1.80 4.19
N GLN A 43 8.35 -2.06 3.50
CA GLN A 43 7.71 -3.38 3.48
C GLN A 43 8.58 -4.46 2.82
N LEU A 44 9.58 -4.09 2.02
CA LEU A 44 10.49 -5.04 1.38
C LEU A 44 11.39 -5.76 2.39
N ARG A 45 11.66 -5.15 3.56
CA ARG A 45 12.44 -5.79 4.64
C ARG A 45 11.80 -7.09 5.13
N PHE A 46 10.47 -7.18 5.12
CA PHE A 46 9.77 -8.42 5.44
C PHE A 46 10.11 -9.53 4.44
N LEU A 47 10.10 -9.21 3.14
CA LEU A 47 10.39 -10.16 2.08
C LEU A 47 11.86 -10.62 2.12
N GLU A 48 12.79 -9.69 2.38
CA GLU A 48 14.22 -9.98 2.52
C GLU A 48 14.50 -10.90 3.73
N GLN A 49 13.67 -10.83 4.78
CA GLN A 49 13.70 -11.71 5.95
C GLN A 49 12.89 -13.01 5.76
N GLY A 50 12.49 -13.32 4.52
CA GLY A 50 11.72 -14.51 4.18
C GLY A 50 10.31 -14.54 4.80
N ARG A 51 9.79 -13.38 5.22
CA ARG A 51 8.44 -13.26 5.77
C ARG A 51 7.44 -13.07 4.64
N PRO A 52 6.39 -13.89 4.54
CA PRO A 52 5.34 -13.67 3.56
C PRO A 52 4.54 -12.41 3.89
N VAL A 53 4.25 -11.61 2.88
CA VAL A 53 3.34 -10.45 2.96
C VAL A 53 2.13 -10.77 2.09
N LEU A 54 0.95 -10.85 2.71
CA LEU A 54 -0.31 -11.07 1.98
C LEU A 54 -0.87 -9.73 1.51
N CYS A 55 -1.02 -9.57 0.20
CA CYS A 55 -1.76 -8.46 -0.39
C CYS A 55 -3.21 -8.89 -0.63
N VAL A 56 -4.16 -8.00 -0.34
CA VAL A 56 -5.59 -8.21 -0.61
C VAL A 56 -6.12 -7.07 -1.46
N GLU A 57 -6.96 -7.38 -2.45
CA GLU A 57 -7.59 -6.36 -3.28
C GLU A 57 -8.56 -5.53 -2.44
N VAL A 58 -8.46 -4.21 -2.57
CA VAL A 58 -9.33 -3.28 -1.86
C VAL A 58 -10.63 -3.09 -2.63
N ALA A 59 -11.76 -3.43 -2.02
CA ALA A 59 -13.06 -3.12 -2.57
C ALA A 59 -13.34 -1.61 -2.42
N ALA A 60 -13.03 -0.83 -3.46
CA ALA A 60 -13.23 0.61 -3.48
C ALA A 60 -14.73 1.02 -3.37
N ARG A 61 -15.68 0.13 -3.68
CA ARG A 61 -17.14 0.39 -3.64
C ARG A 61 -17.54 1.67 -4.38
N GLY A 62 -16.92 1.93 -5.54
CA GLY A 62 -17.15 3.12 -6.35
C GLY A 62 -16.51 4.41 -5.82
N ARG A 63 -15.72 4.33 -4.73
CA ARG A 63 -15.00 5.48 -4.18
C ARG A 63 -13.72 5.73 -4.97
N GLN A 64 -13.43 7.01 -5.18
CA GLN A 64 -12.11 7.43 -5.66
C GLN A 64 -11.11 7.33 -4.49
N PHE A 65 -9.88 6.94 -4.80
CA PHE A 65 -8.78 6.92 -3.84
C PHE A 65 -8.00 8.22 -3.95
N TRP A 66 -7.96 8.99 -2.86
CA TRP A 66 -7.20 10.23 -2.77
C TRP A 66 -6.71 10.44 -1.34
N GLU A 67 -5.44 10.83 -1.19
CA GLU A 67 -4.84 11.13 0.10
C GLU A 67 -4.82 12.65 0.33
N LEU A 68 -5.12 13.08 1.56
CA LEU A 68 -5.01 14.48 1.96
C LEU A 68 -3.58 14.75 2.43
N ASN A 69 -2.69 15.13 1.51
CA ASN A 69 -1.28 15.39 1.83
C ASN A 69 -0.95 16.89 1.79
N ASN A 70 -1.68 17.67 1.00
CA ASN A 70 -1.44 19.09 0.79
C ASN A 70 -2.75 19.90 0.85
N PRO A 71 -2.69 21.22 1.13
CA PRO A 71 -3.89 22.08 1.13
C PRO A 71 -4.70 22.04 -0.18
N GLU A 72 -4.04 21.87 -1.32
CA GLU A 72 -4.69 21.76 -2.64
C GLU A 72 -5.51 20.48 -2.83
N ASP A 73 -5.35 19.47 -1.96
CA ASP A 73 -6.14 18.24 -2.00
C ASP A 73 -7.54 18.44 -1.40
N VAL A 74 -7.71 19.41 -0.51
CA VAL A 74 -8.98 19.72 0.19
C VAL A 74 -10.15 19.90 -0.79
N PRO A 75 -10.10 20.82 -1.78
CA PRO A 75 -11.24 21.01 -2.69
C PRO A 75 -11.58 19.77 -3.51
N ARG A 76 -10.60 18.89 -3.78
CA ARG A 76 -10.84 17.60 -4.49
C ARG A 76 -11.60 16.63 -3.61
N ILE A 77 -11.16 16.48 -2.35
CA ILE A 77 -11.80 15.60 -1.38
C ILE A 77 -13.20 16.09 -1.03
N GLU A 78 -13.39 17.40 -0.85
CA GLU A 78 -14.72 17.99 -0.60
C GLU A 78 -15.68 17.71 -1.76
N ALA A 79 -15.23 17.88 -3.01
CA ALA A 79 -16.05 17.54 -4.18
C ALA A 79 -16.41 16.04 -4.23
N MET A 80 -15.46 15.16 -3.88
CA MET A 80 -15.71 13.71 -3.77
C MET A 80 -16.75 13.40 -2.69
N LEU A 81 -16.64 14.00 -1.51
CA LEU A 81 -17.58 13.80 -0.40
C LEU A 81 -18.98 14.32 -0.74
N ALA A 82 -19.09 15.47 -1.41
CA ALA A 82 -20.36 16.03 -1.87
C ALA A 82 -21.03 15.10 -2.91
N ALA A 83 -20.27 14.57 -3.88
CA ALA A 83 -20.79 13.60 -4.85
C ALA A 83 -21.26 12.29 -4.20
N MET A 84 -20.74 11.97 -3.01
CA MET A 84 -21.15 10.82 -2.20
C MET A 84 -22.33 11.13 -1.26
N GLY A 85 -22.83 12.37 -1.20
CA GLY A 85 -23.89 12.79 -0.27
C GLY A 85 -23.46 12.78 1.19
N MET A 86 -22.16 12.97 1.46
CA MET A 86 -21.57 12.96 2.80
C MET A 86 -21.20 14.36 3.33
N ALA A 87 -21.44 15.41 2.54
CA ALA A 87 -21.14 16.80 2.86
C ALA A 87 -22.41 17.65 2.83
#